data_AF-A0A357BQ28-F1
#
_entry.id   AF-A0A357BQ28-F1
#
_cell.length_a   1.000
_cell.length_b   1.000
_cell.length_c   1.000
_cell.angle_alpha   90.00
_cell.angle_beta   90.00
_cell.angle_gamma   90.00
#
_symmetry.space_group_name_H-M   'P 1'
#
loop_
_entity.id
_entity.type
_entity.pdbx_description
1 polymer ?
#
loop_
_entity_poly.entity_id
_entity_poly.type
_entity_poly.pdbx_seq_one_letter_code
_entity_poly.pdbx_strand_id
1 'polypeptide(L)'
;MRFNPVRKNHLERLSSDSGITLWKKLSYEVKYLIITLLVISGGCAQLTPQYITASAYEKTLILYNAGMLIEAREKALEIKRGEPNYKEAQKLLTRIDILASRLAERYGDLGEEYEKAGLYPIAADEYKTALKLDPTNQPIRQKLDSVEQRSIPLQEGKAKGINPESLAKTHYNKGVILLNSKQFTKAIDEFNVVIKLVPSYQDTDKLLDAAKKERDELVNLHLKKGIDYFQKEELESAIKEWELVLEVDPFNKTALDYKARAEAIIEKVKDIKEHDR
;
A
#
# COMPACT_ATOMS: atom_id res chain seq x y z
N MET A 1 -1.10 53.85 -0.47
CA MET A 1 0.09 53.60 0.37
C MET A 1 -0.33 52.71 1.54
N ARG A 2 0.29 51.52 1.64
CA ARG A 2 0.54 50.68 2.84
C ARG A 2 -0.60 50.27 3.79
N PHE A 3 -0.92 48.97 3.70
CA PHE A 3 -0.95 47.94 4.76
C PHE A 3 -0.71 48.38 6.22
N ASN A 4 -1.59 47.92 7.13
CA ASN A 4 -1.27 46.89 8.15
C ASN A 4 -2.56 46.28 8.75
N PRO A 5 -2.59 44.98 9.15
CA PRO A 5 -2.04 44.63 10.46
C PRO A 5 -1.26 43.30 10.52
N VAL A 6 -0.15 43.36 11.26
CA VAL A 6 0.66 42.24 11.75
C VAL A 6 -0.02 41.63 12.98
N ARG A 7 -0.11 40.30 13.03
CA ARG A 7 0.53 39.42 14.05
C ARG A 7 0.13 37.97 13.81
N LYS A 8 1.03 37.20 13.17
CA LYS A 8 1.03 35.74 13.22
C LYS A 8 2.31 35.28 13.94
N ASN A 9 2.06 34.61 15.07
CA ASN A 9 2.81 33.59 15.80
C ASN A 9 4.31 33.39 15.57
N HIS A 10 5.02 33.41 16.71
CA HIS A 10 6.46 33.25 16.93
C HIS A 10 7.00 31.81 16.83
N LEU A 11 6.38 30.88 16.09
CA LEU A 11 6.81 29.46 16.06
C LEU A 11 7.34 28.95 14.71
N GLU A 12 7.38 29.77 13.65
CA GLU A 12 7.88 29.35 12.32
C GLU A 12 9.36 29.70 12.03
N ARG A 13 10.14 30.20 13.00
CA ARG A 13 11.44 30.81 12.70
C ARG A 13 12.71 30.04 13.07
N LEU A 14 12.64 28.75 13.41
CA LEU A 14 13.84 28.02 13.87
C LEU A 14 14.14 26.64 13.24
N SER A 15 13.49 26.20 12.16
CA SER A 15 13.79 24.86 11.58
C SER A 15 14.16 24.77 10.10
N SER A 16 14.27 25.86 9.32
CA SER A 16 14.59 25.73 7.88
C SER A 16 16.03 26.11 7.48
N ASP A 17 16.70 27.02 8.18
CA ASP A 17 18.00 27.57 7.72
C ASP A 17 19.24 26.81 8.24
N SER A 18 19.16 26.18 9.41
CA SER A 18 20.30 25.49 10.04
C SER A 18 20.63 24.14 9.37
N GLY A 19 19.62 23.39 8.93
CA GLY A 19 19.82 22.10 8.25
C GLY A 19 20.44 22.23 6.86
N ILE A 20 20.02 23.23 6.09
CA ILE A 20 20.50 23.47 4.72
C ILE A 20 21.95 23.98 4.73
N THR A 21 22.32 24.78 5.73
CA THR A 21 23.68 25.31 5.88
C THR A 21 24.69 24.26 6.34
N LEU A 22 24.28 23.32 7.21
CA LEU A 22 25.10 22.17 7.61
C LEU A 22 25.29 21.18 6.45
N TRP A 23 24.26 20.91 5.66
CA TRP A 23 24.34 20.00 4.52
C TRP A 23 25.38 20.44 3.48
N LYS A 24 25.45 21.73 3.17
CA LYS A 24 26.43 22.25 2.20
C LYS A 24 27.88 22.08 2.66
N LYS A 25 28.14 22.05 3.97
CA LYS A 25 29.47 21.93 4.57
C LYS A 25 30.00 20.49 4.69
N LEU A 26 29.16 19.48 4.48
CA LEU A 26 29.58 18.07 4.55
C LEU A 26 30.40 17.67 3.32
N SER A 27 31.42 16.83 3.53
CA SER A 27 32.21 16.23 2.44
C SER A 27 31.35 15.28 1.61
N TYR A 28 31.79 14.99 0.39
CA TYR A 28 31.09 14.11 -0.54
C TYR A 28 30.89 12.70 0.05
N GLU A 29 31.94 12.14 0.64
CA GLU A 29 31.95 10.85 1.35
C GLU A 29 30.87 10.79 2.46
N VAL A 30 30.75 11.85 3.27
CA VAL A 30 29.80 11.88 4.40
C VAL A 30 28.36 12.07 3.91
N LYS A 31 28.14 12.88 2.87
CA LYS A 31 26.82 12.97 2.21
C LYS A 31 26.41 11.61 1.62
N TYR A 32 27.34 10.92 0.98
CA TYR A 32 27.12 9.59 0.42
C TYR A 32 26.82 8.56 1.52
N LEU A 33 27.54 8.61 2.65
CA LEU A 33 27.29 7.74 3.79
C LEU A 33 25.91 8.00 4.44
N ILE A 34 25.49 9.25 4.55
CA ILE A 34 24.16 9.60 5.08
C ILE A 34 23.05 9.16 4.12
N ILE A 35 23.22 9.37 2.81
CA ILE A 35 22.25 8.92 1.80
C ILE A 35 22.17 7.39 1.81
N THR A 36 23.29 6.68 1.87
CA THR A 36 23.30 5.22 1.95
C THR A 36 22.71 4.70 3.27
N LEU A 37 23.02 5.33 4.41
CA LEU A 37 22.39 5.00 5.69
C LEU A 37 20.88 5.27 5.68
N LEU A 38 20.41 6.37 5.09
CA LEU A 38 18.97 6.65 4.93
C LEU A 38 18.28 5.64 4.01
N VAL A 39 18.95 5.21 2.93
CA VAL A 39 18.47 4.13 2.03
C VAL A 39 18.41 2.78 2.76
N ILE A 40 19.35 2.51 3.67
CA ILE A 40 19.43 1.27 4.44
C ILE A 40 18.43 1.27 5.62
N SER A 41 18.18 2.43 6.26
CA SER A 41 17.34 2.54 7.46
C SER A 41 15.86 2.79 7.19
N GLY A 42 15.49 3.18 5.98
CA GLY A 42 14.10 3.43 5.61
C GLY A 42 13.95 3.27 4.12
N GLY A 43 13.17 2.27 3.71
CA GLY A 43 12.86 1.97 2.32
C GLY A 43 12.18 3.13 1.60
N CYS A 44 12.94 4.14 1.20
CA CYS A 44 12.53 5.09 0.20
C CYS A 44 12.97 4.51 -1.12
N ALA A 45 12.08 3.77 -1.80
CA ALA A 45 12.28 3.35 -3.19
C ALA A 45 12.77 4.53 -4.06
N GLN A 46 12.35 5.74 -3.70
CA GLN A 46 12.71 7.03 -4.28
C GLN A 46 14.18 7.46 -4.13
N LEU A 47 14.95 6.87 -3.21
CA LEU A 47 16.36 7.19 -2.96
C LEU A 47 17.32 6.17 -3.58
N THR A 48 16.80 5.16 -4.27
CA THR A 48 17.65 4.18 -4.96
C THR A 48 18.30 4.81 -6.20
N PRO A 49 19.58 4.50 -6.51
CA PRO A 49 20.23 4.97 -7.74
C PRO A 49 19.41 4.63 -8.99
N GLN A 50 18.80 3.44 -8.99
CA GLN A 50 17.89 2.98 -10.03
C GLN A 50 16.67 3.88 -10.20
N TYR A 51 16.06 4.36 -9.12
CA TYR A 51 14.95 5.29 -9.20
C TYR A 51 15.39 6.68 -9.68
N ILE A 52 16.54 7.18 -9.25
CA ILE A 52 16.99 8.54 -9.60
C ILE A 52 17.21 8.67 -11.13
N THR A 53 17.86 7.67 -11.74
CA THR A 53 18.18 7.66 -13.18
C THR A 53 17.04 7.17 -14.06
N ALA A 54 15.98 6.62 -13.48
CA ALA A 54 14.84 6.06 -14.20
C ALA A 54 14.01 7.14 -14.92
N SER A 55 13.44 6.73 -16.05
CA SER A 55 12.36 7.47 -16.73
C SER A 55 11.15 7.67 -15.82
N ALA A 56 10.24 8.58 -16.18
CA ALA A 56 9.01 8.81 -15.42
C ALA A 56 8.18 7.52 -15.27
N TYR A 57 8.06 6.74 -16.35
CA TYR A 57 7.34 5.46 -16.34
C TYR A 57 8.03 4.41 -15.45
N GLU A 58 9.35 4.28 -15.51
CA GLU A 58 10.09 3.36 -14.64
C GLU A 58 9.99 3.74 -13.16
N LYS A 59 9.97 5.05 -12.85
CA LYS A 59 9.70 5.54 -11.49
C LYS A 59 8.30 5.14 -11.02
N THR A 60 7.29 5.26 -11.88
CA THR A 60 5.93 4.78 -11.58
C THR A 60 5.94 3.29 -11.26
N LEU A 61 6.61 2.47 -12.06
CA LEU A 61 6.71 1.02 -11.81
C LEU A 61 7.41 0.68 -10.49
N ILE A 62 8.49 1.39 -10.17
CA ILE A 62 9.21 1.19 -8.91
C ILE A 62 8.31 1.50 -7.72
N LEU A 63 7.58 2.62 -7.76
CA LEU A 63 6.64 3.00 -6.69
C LEU A 63 5.47 2.01 -6.59
N TYR A 64 4.91 1.63 -7.73
CA TYR A 64 3.83 0.65 -7.81
C TYR A 64 4.25 -0.69 -7.19
N ASN A 65 5.42 -1.22 -7.58
CA ASN A 65 5.95 -2.48 -7.05
C ASN A 65 6.36 -2.39 -5.57
N ALA A 66 6.58 -1.18 -5.06
CA ALA A 66 6.80 -0.93 -3.63
C ALA A 66 5.48 -0.80 -2.84
N GLY A 67 4.32 -0.91 -3.49
CA GLY A 67 3.01 -0.71 -2.87
C GLY A 67 2.67 0.75 -2.56
N MET A 68 3.50 1.69 -3.03
CA MET A 68 3.33 3.14 -2.83
C MET A 68 2.31 3.68 -3.86
N LEU A 69 1.05 3.27 -3.72
CA LEU A 69 0.01 3.51 -4.73
C LEU A 69 -0.26 5.00 -4.97
N ILE A 70 -0.20 5.82 -3.92
CA ILE A 70 -0.47 7.28 -4.01
C ILE A 70 0.65 7.94 -4.84
N GLU A 71 1.89 7.68 -4.46
CA GLU A 71 3.07 8.23 -5.13
C GLU A 71 3.20 7.68 -6.56
N ALA A 72 2.88 6.40 -6.76
CA ALA A 72 2.84 5.80 -8.10
C ALA A 72 1.79 6.48 -8.97
N ARG A 73 0.60 6.74 -8.44
CA ARG A 73 -0.49 7.44 -9.13
C ARG A 73 -0.08 8.84 -9.55
N GLU A 74 0.46 9.61 -8.61
CA GLU A 74 0.95 10.97 -8.87
C GLU A 74 2.01 10.96 -9.97
N LYS A 75 2.98 10.06 -9.89
CA LYS A 75 4.04 9.94 -10.90
C LYS A 75 3.49 9.51 -12.27
N ALA A 76 2.51 8.62 -12.31
CA ALA A 76 1.87 8.18 -13.56
C ALA A 76 1.12 9.34 -14.26
N LEU A 77 0.48 10.22 -13.50
CA LEU A 77 -0.26 11.38 -14.03
C LEU A 77 0.64 12.46 -14.63
N GLU A 78 1.93 12.48 -14.29
CA GLU A 78 2.90 13.41 -14.90
C GLU A 78 3.19 13.08 -16.38
N ILE A 79 2.99 11.83 -16.80
CA ILE A 79 3.35 11.33 -18.13
C ILE A 79 2.29 11.75 -19.15
N LYS A 80 2.67 12.60 -20.12
CA LYS A 80 1.74 13.22 -21.06
C LYS A 80 1.63 12.48 -22.39
N ARG A 81 0.53 12.72 -23.11
CA ARG A 81 0.31 12.20 -24.46
C ARG A 81 1.45 12.63 -25.39
N GLY A 82 2.10 11.67 -26.04
CA GLY A 82 3.23 11.89 -26.94
C GLY A 82 4.60 11.57 -26.31
N GLU A 83 4.66 11.40 -24.99
CA GLU A 83 5.85 10.89 -24.31
C GLU A 83 6.00 9.37 -24.53
N PRO A 84 7.25 8.84 -24.47
CA PRO A 84 7.48 7.41 -24.46
C PRO A 84 6.68 6.72 -23.34
N ASN A 85 6.16 5.52 -23.63
CA ASN A 85 5.44 4.68 -22.67
C ASN A 85 4.14 5.28 -22.13
N TYR A 86 3.57 6.32 -22.77
CA TYR A 86 2.30 6.92 -22.32
C TYR A 86 1.15 5.91 -22.26
N LYS A 87 1.02 5.01 -23.24
CA LYS A 87 -0.07 4.02 -23.28
C LYS A 87 0.07 3.02 -22.12
N GLU A 88 1.28 2.59 -21.85
CA GLU A 88 1.65 1.69 -20.77
C GLU A 88 1.40 2.36 -19.41
N ALA A 89 1.78 3.64 -19.27
CA ALA A 89 1.49 4.44 -18.10
C ALA A 89 -0.02 4.55 -17.82
N GLN A 90 -0.86 4.73 -18.85
CA GLN A 90 -2.31 4.78 -18.68
C GLN A 90 -2.89 3.43 -18.23
N LYS A 91 -2.41 2.31 -18.79
CA LYS A 91 -2.81 0.97 -18.34
C LYS A 91 -2.42 0.76 -16.87
N LEU A 92 -1.20 1.14 -16.49
CA LEU A 92 -0.72 1.03 -15.12
C LEU A 92 -1.51 1.93 -14.16
N LEU A 93 -1.82 3.15 -14.56
CA LEU A 93 -2.66 4.08 -13.81
C LEU A 93 -4.05 3.49 -13.53
N THR A 94 -4.69 2.88 -14.54
CA THR A 94 -5.98 2.19 -14.32
C THR A 94 -5.85 1.07 -13.29
N ARG A 95 -4.77 0.30 -13.33
CA ARG A 95 -4.51 -0.75 -12.33
C ARG A 95 -4.28 -0.17 -10.93
N ILE A 96 -3.53 0.92 -10.82
CA ILE A 96 -3.31 1.66 -9.57
C ILE A 96 -4.64 2.13 -9.01
N ASP A 97 -5.48 2.77 -9.83
CA ASP A 97 -6.78 3.31 -9.41
C ASP A 97 -7.70 2.19 -8.90
N ILE A 98 -7.80 1.06 -9.62
CA ILE A 98 -8.60 -0.10 -9.17
C ILE A 98 -8.13 -0.62 -7.81
N LEU A 99 -6.82 -0.75 -7.60
CA LEU A 99 -6.27 -1.24 -6.34
C LEU A 99 -6.46 -0.23 -5.21
N ALA A 100 -6.22 1.05 -5.48
CA ALA A 100 -6.40 2.13 -4.52
C ALA A 100 -7.85 2.26 -4.09
N SER A 101 -8.82 2.20 -5.01
CA SER A 101 -10.24 2.23 -4.70
C SER A 101 -10.68 1.03 -3.86
N ARG A 102 -10.26 -0.20 -4.20
CA ARG A 102 -10.57 -1.39 -3.39
C ARG A 102 -9.99 -1.31 -1.98
N LEU A 103 -8.78 -0.76 -1.86
CA LEU A 103 -8.15 -0.58 -0.55
C LEU A 103 -8.85 0.53 0.25
N ALA A 104 -9.26 1.62 -0.42
CA ALA A 104 -10.05 2.69 0.18
C ALA A 104 -11.40 2.17 0.70
N GLU A 105 -12.09 1.32 -0.06
CA GLU A 105 -13.33 0.66 0.37
C GLU A 105 -13.11 -0.16 1.66
N ARG A 106 -12.04 -0.96 1.72
CA ARG A 106 -11.72 -1.74 2.94
C ARG A 106 -11.46 -0.86 4.16
N TYR A 107 -10.69 0.22 4.01
CA TYR A 107 -10.48 1.18 5.09
C TYR A 107 -11.80 1.90 5.46
N GLY A 108 -12.66 2.16 4.48
CA GLY A 108 -14.02 2.66 4.72
C GLY A 108 -14.85 1.70 5.58
N ASP A 109 -14.91 0.42 5.20
CA ASP A 109 -15.65 -0.61 5.94
C ASP A 109 -15.15 -0.75 7.39
N LEU A 110 -13.84 -0.71 7.58
CA LEU A 110 -13.23 -0.76 8.91
C LEU A 110 -13.56 0.50 9.74
N GLY A 111 -13.55 1.67 9.12
CA GLY A 111 -13.99 2.91 9.74
C GLY A 111 -15.45 2.84 10.22
N GLU A 112 -16.33 2.23 9.42
CA GLU A 112 -17.73 2.02 9.80
C GLU A 112 -17.91 1.07 10.98
N GLU A 113 -17.11 0.01 11.02
CA GLU A 113 -17.12 -0.95 12.13
C GLU A 113 -16.72 -0.26 13.44
N TYR A 114 -15.66 0.54 13.42
CA TYR A 114 -15.25 1.35 14.56
C TYR A 114 -16.26 2.43 14.92
N GLU A 115 -16.88 3.09 13.95
CA GLU A 115 -17.95 4.06 14.19
C GLU A 115 -19.13 3.42 14.91
N LYS A 116 -19.59 2.25 14.44
CA LYS A 116 -20.68 1.47 15.07
C LYS A 116 -20.30 1.02 16.49
N ALA A 117 -19.02 0.72 16.72
CA ALA A 117 -18.50 0.43 18.05
C ALA A 117 -18.34 1.66 18.95
N GLY A 118 -18.51 2.89 18.42
CA GLY A 118 -18.33 4.14 19.14
C GLY A 118 -16.87 4.60 19.27
N LEU A 119 -15.95 3.96 18.55
CA LEU A 119 -14.51 4.25 18.56
C LEU A 119 -14.18 5.35 17.53
N TYR A 120 -14.78 6.53 17.72
CA TYR A 120 -14.74 7.62 16.74
C TYR A 120 -13.32 8.07 16.32
N PRO A 121 -12.31 8.19 17.20
CA PRO A 121 -10.96 8.55 16.78
C PRO A 121 -10.36 7.51 15.81
N ILE A 122 -10.54 6.22 16.12
CA ILE A 122 -10.02 5.13 15.29
C ILE A 122 -10.77 5.09 13.94
N ALA A 123 -12.09 5.27 13.96
CA ALA A 123 -12.91 5.36 12.75
C ALA A 123 -12.45 6.51 11.82
N ALA A 124 -12.21 7.69 12.39
CA ALA A 124 -11.74 8.85 11.63
C ALA A 124 -10.38 8.60 10.97
N ASP A 125 -9.45 7.91 11.64
CA ASP A 125 -8.16 7.57 11.07
C ASP A 125 -8.28 6.60 9.89
N GLU A 126 -9.19 5.63 9.94
CA GLU A 126 -9.44 4.73 8.81
C GLU A 126 -10.07 5.46 7.62
N TYR A 127 -11.09 6.29 7.85
CA TYR A 127 -11.69 7.09 6.79
C TYR A 127 -10.68 8.06 6.16
N LYS A 128 -9.77 8.66 6.95
CA LYS A 128 -8.67 9.47 6.42
C LYS A 128 -7.73 8.65 5.55
N THR A 129 -7.40 7.43 5.96
CA THR A 129 -6.55 6.53 5.18
C THR A 129 -7.22 6.13 3.87
N ALA A 130 -8.51 5.82 3.91
CA ALA A 130 -9.31 5.58 2.71
C ALA A 130 -9.29 6.78 1.74
N LEU A 131 -9.49 8.00 2.24
CA LEU A 131 -9.50 9.21 1.42
C LEU A 131 -8.11 9.63 0.89
N LYS A 132 -7.03 9.17 1.51
CA LYS A 132 -5.68 9.31 0.92
C LYS A 132 -5.53 8.45 -0.33
N LEU A 133 -6.13 7.26 -0.35
CA LEU A 133 -6.09 6.32 -1.46
C LEU A 133 -7.09 6.69 -2.56
N ASP A 134 -8.31 7.05 -2.19
CA ASP A 134 -9.35 7.55 -3.10
C ASP A 134 -9.93 8.89 -2.59
N PRO A 135 -9.32 10.02 -2.97
CA PRO A 135 -9.77 11.35 -2.55
C PRO A 135 -11.18 11.73 -3.03
N THR A 136 -11.70 11.02 -4.04
CA THR A 136 -12.97 11.32 -4.72
C THR A 136 -14.16 10.60 -4.10
N ASN A 137 -13.92 9.68 -3.16
CA ASN A 137 -14.97 8.90 -2.49
C ASN A 137 -15.83 9.79 -1.57
N GLN A 138 -16.92 10.34 -2.12
CA GLN A 138 -17.86 11.20 -1.40
C GLN A 138 -18.56 10.49 -0.23
N PRO A 139 -19.01 9.23 -0.35
CA PRO A 139 -19.57 8.50 0.78
C PRO A 139 -18.64 8.45 2.00
N ILE A 140 -17.37 8.10 1.82
CA ILE A 140 -16.39 8.04 2.93
C ILE A 140 -16.12 9.44 3.50
N ARG A 141 -16.05 10.48 2.65
CA ARG A 141 -15.90 11.87 3.10
C ARG A 141 -17.04 12.30 4.03
N GLN A 142 -18.28 12.00 3.68
CA GLN A 142 -19.44 12.31 4.52
C GLN A 142 -19.38 11.58 5.87
N LYS A 143 -18.91 10.32 5.88
CA LYS A 143 -18.73 9.55 7.12
C LYS A 143 -17.65 10.16 7.99
N LEU A 144 -16.51 10.54 7.43
CA LEU A 144 -15.46 11.26 8.15
C LEU A 144 -15.99 12.55 8.79
N ASP A 145 -16.66 13.39 8.02
CA ASP A 145 -17.22 14.65 8.54
C ASP A 145 -18.19 14.39 9.71
N SER A 146 -19.01 13.33 9.60
CA SER A 146 -19.97 12.95 10.66
C SER A 146 -19.28 12.46 11.93
N VAL A 147 -18.19 11.69 11.79
CA VAL A 147 -17.42 11.14 12.93
C VAL A 147 -16.58 12.23 13.57
N GLU A 148 -15.97 13.13 12.79
CA GLU A 148 -15.18 14.23 13.34
C GLU A 148 -16.05 15.18 14.17
N GLN A 149 -17.29 15.47 13.73
CA GLN A 149 -18.25 16.24 14.52
C GLN A 149 -18.61 15.56 15.86
N ARG A 150 -18.69 14.23 15.89
CA ARG A 150 -18.92 13.43 17.12
C ARG A 150 -17.68 13.28 17.99
N SER A 151 -16.47 13.49 17.43
CA SER A 151 -15.19 13.39 18.12
C SER A 151 -14.80 14.66 18.91
N ILE A 152 -15.48 15.79 18.65
CA ILE A 152 -15.39 17.00 19.49
C ILE A 152 -15.82 16.61 20.92
N PRO A 153 -15.12 17.01 21.99
CA PRO A 153 -15.36 16.52 23.36
C PRO A 153 -16.69 17.06 23.91
N LEU A 154 -17.79 16.48 23.44
CA LEU A 154 -19.09 16.48 24.09
C LEU A 154 -19.29 15.07 24.62
N GLN A 155 -19.01 14.97 25.92
CA GLN A 155 -19.31 13.87 26.83
C GLN A 155 -18.19 12.84 27.07
N GLU A 156 -17.34 13.17 28.04
CA GLU A 156 -16.74 12.22 29.00
C GLU A 156 -17.79 11.41 29.81
N GLY A 157 -19.04 11.33 29.34
CA GLY A 157 -20.16 10.75 30.06
C GLY A 157 -20.95 9.82 29.16
N LYS A 158 -20.52 8.54 29.10
CA LYS A 158 -21.23 7.40 28.51
C LYS A 158 -21.24 7.33 26.98
N ALA A 159 -20.06 7.10 26.38
CA ALA A 159 -20.03 6.35 25.13
C ALA A 159 -20.62 4.96 25.40
N LYS A 160 -21.82 4.71 24.89
CA LYS A 160 -22.52 3.41 24.89
C LYS A 160 -21.87 2.43 23.88
N GLY A 161 -20.56 2.59 23.66
CA GLY A 161 -19.77 1.86 22.67
C GLY A 161 -19.45 0.45 23.15
N ILE A 162 -19.17 -0.43 22.20
CA ILE A 162 -18.69 -1.79 22.49
C ILE A 162 -17.31 -1.64 23.14
N ASN A 163 -17.04 -2.41 24.21
CA ASN A 163 -15.70 -2.50 24.80
C ASN A 163 -14.70 -2.88 23.68
N PRO A 164 -13.62 -2.09 23.43
CA PRO A 164 -12.59 -2.41 22.44
C PRO A 164 -12.10 -3.87 22.52
N GLU A 165 -12.07 -4.43 23.72
CA GLU A 165 -11.68 -5.82 23.96
C GLU A 165 -12.68 -6.85 23.38
N SER A 166 -13.98 -6.54 23.37
CA SER A 166 -14.99 -7.40 22.75
C SER A 166 -14.88 -7.40 21.23
N LEU A 167 -14.57 -6.25 20.64
CA LEU A 167 -14.33 -6.14 19.21
C LEU A 167 -13.02 -6.88 18.86
N ALA A 168 -11.95 -6.65 19.62
CA ALA A 168 -10.69 -7.37 19.49
C ALA A 168 -10.88 -8.90 19.60
N LYS A 169 -11.67 -9.39 20.56
CA LYS A 169 -12.01 -10.82 20.67
C LYS A 169 -12.67 -11.37 19.40
N THR A 170 -13.53 -10.58 18.76
CA THR A 170 -14.25 -10.99 17.55
C THR A 170 -13.30 -11.12 16.37
N HIS A 171 -12.47 -10.10 16.13
CA HIS A 171 -11.43 -10.15 15.10
C HIS A 171 -10.39 -11.24 15.38
N TYR A 172 -10.01 -11.44 16.64
CA TYR A 172 -9.09 -12.50 17.04
C TYR A 172 -9.63 -13.89 16.65
N ASN A 173 -10.88 -14.20 17.01
CA ASN A 173 -11.50 -15.47 16.66
C ASN A 173 -11.63 -15.64 15.14
N LYS A 174 -11.99 -14.58 14.42
CA LYS A 174 -12.09 -14.59 12.96
C LYS A 174 -10.72 -14.82 12.31
N GLY A 175 -9.67 -14.16 12.80
CA GLY A 175 -8.29 -14.35 12.38
C GLY A 175 -7.81 -15.79 12.57
N VAL A 176 -8.10 -16.40 13.73
CA VAL A 176 -7.80 -17.82 14.00
C VAL A 176 -8.51 -18.75 13.01
N ILE A 177 -9.81 -18.52 12.75
CA ILE A 177 -10.57 -19.31 11.78
C ILE A 177 -9.98 -19.18 10.37
N LEU A 178 -9.61 -17.97 9.96
CA LEU A 178 -9.01 -17.69 8.65
C LEU A 178 -7.61 -18.32 8.51
N LEU A 179 -6.79 -18.26 9.57
CA LEU A 179 -5.48 -18.91 9.63
C LEU A 179 -5.62 -20.43 9.44
N ASN A 180 -6.54 -21.05 10.19
CA ASN A 180 -6.82 -22.49 10.06
C ASN A 180 -7.39 -22.86 8.68
N SER A 181 -8.09 -21.92 8.04
CA SER A 181 -8.62 -22.07 6.67
C SER A 181 -7.60 -21.71 5.58
N LYS A 182 -6.33 -21.45 5.94
CA LYS A 182 -5.22 -21.06 5.05
C LYS A 182 -5.47 -19.76 4.27
N GLN A 183 -6.40 -18.92 4.73
CA GLN A 183 -6.65 -17.60 4.16
C GLN A 183 -5.74 -16.56 4.84
N PHE A 184 -4.42 -16.72 4.66
CA PHE A 184 -3.40 -16.05 5.45
C PHE A 184 -3.44 -14.53 5.36
N THR A 185 -3.61 -13.95 4.17
CA THR A 185 -3.72 -12.49 4.01
C THR A 185 -4.89 -11.91 4.80
N LYS A 186 -6.05 -12.59 4.76
CA LYS A 186 -7.22 -12.15 5.54
C LYS A 186 -7.00 -12.33 7.04
N ALA A 187 -6.34 -13.40 7.46
CA ALA A 187 -6.01 -13.60 8.87
C ALA A 187 -5.09 -12.49 9.40
N ILE A 188 -4.09 -12.09 8.60
CA ILE A 188 -3.19 -10.96 8.91
C ILE A 188 -3.99 -9.67 9.08
N ASP A 189 -4.94 -9.39 8.17
CA ASP A 189 -5.81 -8.21 8.27
C ASP A 189 -6.57 -8.19 9.62
N GLU A 190 -7.19 -9.31 10.00
CA GLU A 190 -7.92 -9.42 11.27
C GLU A 190 -7.00 -9.25 12.48
N PHE A 191 -5.82 -9.86 12.49
CA PHE A 191 -4.87 -9.72 13.60
C PHE A 191 -4.31 -8.31 13.73
N ASN A 192 -4.11 -7.58 12.62
CA ASN A 192 -3.71 -6.18 12.67
C ASN A 192 -4.80 -5.30 13.32
N VAL A 193 -6.08 -5.60 13.06
CA VAL A 193 -7.20 -4.94 13.75
C VAL A 193 -7.16 -5.20 15.26
N VAL A 194 -6.89 -6.45 15.68
CA VAL A 194 -6.75 -6.80 17.10
C VAL A 194 -5.64 -5.99 17.77
N ILE A 195 -4.45 -5.91 17.16
CA ILE A 195 -3.31 -5.16 17.70
C ILE A 195 -3.62 -3.67 17.79
N LYS A 196 -4.34 -3.12 16.80
CA LYS A 196 -4.75 -1.71 16.80
C LYS A 196 -5.73 -1.40 17.94
N LEU A 197 -6.66 -2.31 18.21
CA LEU A 197 -7.66 -2.15 19.27
C LEU A 197 -7.09 -2.37 20.67
N VAL A 198 -6.36 -3.47 20.85
CA VAL A 198 -5.78 -3.88 22.13
C VAL A 198 -4.38 -4.40 21.88
N PRO A 199 -3.35 -3.55 22.08
CA PRO A 199 -1.96 -4.00 22.01
C PRO A 199 -1.72 -5.15 22.99
N SER A 200 -0.99 -6.18 22.56
CA SER A 200 -0.67 -7.38 23.37
C SER A 200 -1.89 -8.22 23.79
N TYR A 201 -2.96 -8.24 22.99
CA TYR A 201 -4.09 -9.14 23.20
C TYR A 201 -3.69 -10.61 22.98
N GLN A 202 -3.71 -11.41 24.05
CA GLN A 202 -3.39 -12.85 24.01
C GLN A 202 -2.06 -13.14 23.28
N ASP A 203 -2.03 -14.12 22.39
CA ASP A 203 -0.92 -14.51 21.53
C ASP A 203 -1.05 -13.99 20.08
N THR A 204 -1.80 -12.89 19.89
CA THR A 204 -2.05 -12.29 18.56
C THR A 204 -0.76 -12.03 17.79
N ASP A 205 0.29 -11.52 18.44
CA ASP A 205 1.58 -11.24 17.78
C ASP A 205 2.20 -12.54 17.21
N LYS A 206 2.12 -13.65 17.96
CA LYS A 206 2.63 -14.96 17.50
C LYS A 206 1.81 -15.50 16.34
N LEU A 207 0.49 -15.37 16.40
CA LEU A 207 -0.41 -15.81 15.32
C LEU A 207 -0.24 -14.96 14.06
N LEU A 208 0.01 -13.66 14.21
CA LEU A 208 0.34 -12.76 13.11
C LEU A 208 1.65 -13.18 12.44
N ASP A 209 2.70 -13.47 13.21
CA ASP A 209 3.98 -13.93 12.67
C ASP A 209 3.84 -15.28 11.97
N ALA A 210 3.06 -16.21 12.55
CA ALA A 210 2.74 -17.48 11.91
C ALA A 210 1.99 -17.28 10.59
N ALA A 211 0.97 -16.42 10.58
CA ALA A 211 0.18 -16.12 9.37
C ALA A 211 1.04 -15.50 8.27
N LYS A 212 1.95 -14.57 8.60
CA LYS A 212 2.90 -13.97 7.66
C LYS A 212 3.85 -15.02 7.08
N LYS A 213 4.41 -15.88 7.94
CA LYS A 213 5.31 -16.94 7.51
C LYS A 213 4.63 -17.92 6.54
N GLU A 214 3.44 -18.40 6.88
CA GLU A 214 2.67 -19.32 6.05
C GLU A 214 2.24 -18.69 4.71
N ARG A 215 1.86 -17.40 4.73
CA ARG A 215 1.61 -16.64 3.50
C ARG A 215 2.85 -16.61 2.60
N ASP A 216 4.01 -16.31 3.17
CA ASP A 216 5.26 -16.19 2.42
C ASP A 216 5.72 -17.55 1.87
N GLU A 217 5.52 -18.63 2.61
CA GLU A 217 5.73 -20.00 2.13
C GLU A 217 4.79 -20.36 0.97
N LEU A 218 3.51 -19.99 1.05
CA LEU A 218 2.53 -20.19 -0.02
C LEU A 218 2.93 -19.42 -1.29
N VAL A 219 3.36 -18.16 -1.15
CA VAL A 219 3.88 -17.34 -2.26
C VAL A 219 5.09 -18.03 -2.91
N ASN A 220 6.07 -18.46 -2.12
CA ASN A 220 7.27 -19.13 -2.62
C ASN A 220 6.95 -20.46 -3.33
N LEU A 221 5.98 -21.22 -2.83
CA LEU A 221 5.53 -22.46 -3.46
C LEU A 221 4.98 -22.21 -4.87
N HIS A 222 4.06 -21.27 -5.01
CA HIS A 222 3.44 -20.94 -6.30
C HIS A 222 4.46 -20.30 -7.27
N LEU A 223 5.37 -19.46 -6.77
CA LEU A 223 6.48 -18.95 -7.58
C LEU A 223 7.31 -20.08 -8.19
N LYS A 224 7.71 -21.07 -7.37
CA LYS A 224 8.50 -22.21 -7.83
C LYS A 224 7.73 -23.05 -8.85
N LYS A 225 6.47 -23.37 -8.58
CA LYS A 225 5.62 -24.11 -9.53
C LYS A 225 5.49 -23.39 -10.87
N GLY A 226 5.26 -22.08 -10.86
CA GLY A 226 5.18 -21.29 -12.07
C GLY A 226 6.47 -21.34 -12.89
N ILE A 227 7.63 -21.25 -12.22
CA ILE A 227 8.94 -21.40 -12.88
C ILE A 227 9.12 -22.81 -13.45
N ASP A 228 8.75 -23.86 -12.72
CA ASP A 228 8.84 -25.24 -13.19
C ASP A 228 7.96 -25.49 -14.43
N TYR A 229 6.74 -24.94 -14.45
CA TYR A 229 5.86 -25.00 -15.64
C TYR A 229 6.43 -24.20 -16.81
N PHE A 230 6.99 -23.03 -16.55
CA PHE A 230 7.60 -22.18 -17.57
C PHE A 230 8.79 -22.88 -18.26
N GLN A 231 9.62 -23.59 -17.50
CA GLN A 231 10.73 -24.37 -18.03
C GLN A 231 10.27 -25.56 -18.90
N LYS A 232 9.06 -26.07 -18.66
CA LYS A 232 8.43 -27.13 -19.47
C LYS A 232 7.64 -26.60 -20.66
N GLU A 233 7.70 -25.29 -20.92
CA GLU A 233 6.91 -24.60 -21.96
C GLU A 233 5.38 -24.67 -21.74
N GLU A 234 4.94 -25.04 -20.53
CA GLU A 234 3.52 -25.03 -20.13
C GLU A 234 3.11 -23.63 -19.67
N LEU A 235 3.12 -22.66 -20.60
CA LEU A 235 3.02 -21.22 -20.30
C LEU A 235 1.70 -20.82 -19.62
N GLU A 236 0.57 -21.40 -20.03
CA GLU A 236 -0.72 -21.10 -19.40
C GLU A 236 -0.78 -21.60 -17.95
N SER A 237 -0.19 -22.76 -17.66
CA SER A 237 -0.08 -23.28 -16.29
C SER A 237 0.84 -22.40 -15.45
N ALA A 238 1.96 -21.93 -16.01
CA ALA A 238 2.88 -21.02 -15.35
C ALA A 238 2.20 -19.69 -14.97
N ILE A 239 1.44 -19.10 -15.89
CA ILE A 239 0.69 -17.86 -15.65
C ILE A 239 -0.30 -18.03 -14.50
N LYS A 240 -1.06 -19.14 -14.47
CA LYS A 240 -2.02 -19.42 -13.39
C LYS A 240 -1.35 -19.47 -12.01
N GLU A 241 -0.20 -20.12 -11.91
CA GLU A 241 0.54 -20.19 -10.64
C GLU A 241 1.02 -18.79 -10.19
N TRP A 242 1.49 -17.95 -11.11
CA TRP A 242 1.86 -16.57 -10.78
C TRP A 242 0.65 -15.68 -10.50
N GLU A 243 -0.51 -15.95 -11.09
CA GLU A 243 -1.76 -15.26 -10.73
C GLU A 243 -2.14 -15.53 -9.28
N LEU A 244 -1.99 -16.76 -8.78
CA LEU A 244 -2.19 -17.08 -7.36
C LEU A 244 -1.22 -16.31 -6.45
N VAL A 245 0.03 -16.11 -6.87
CA VAL A 245 0.97 -15.25 -6.14
C VAL A 245 0.46 -13.81 -6.11
N LEU A 246 -0.02 -13.29 -7.24
CA LEU A 246 -0.49 -11.92 -7.37
C LEU A 246 -1.84 -11.66 -6.69
N GLU A 247 -2.62 -12.70 -6.39
CA GLU A 247 -3.79 -12.61 -5.51
C GLU A 247 -3.38 -12.33 -4.05
N VAL A 248 -2.25 -12.88 -3.61
CA VAL A 248 -1.73 -12.74 -2.25
C VAL A 248 -0.86 -11.49 -2.11
N ASP A 249 0.03 -11.26 -3.07
CA ASP A 249 0.95 -10.14 -3.17
C ASP A 249 0.85 -9.53 -4.58
N PRO A 250 -0.07 -8.55 -4.78
CA PRO A 250 -0.29 -7.91 -6.08
C PRO A 250 0.92 -7.19 -6.68
N PHE A 251 1.95 -6.97 -5.86
CA PHE A 251 3.17 -6.25 -6.18
C PHE A 251 4.40 -7.17 -6.27
N ASN A 252 4.18 -8.49 -6.22
CA ASN A 252 5.26 -9.45 -6.32
C ASN A 252 6.01 -9.31 -7.65
N LYS A 253 7.18 -8.69 -7.61
CA LYS A 253 7.97 -8.37 -8.81
C LYS A 253 8.28 -9.62 -9.64
N THR A 254 8.66 -10.71 -8.97
CA THR A 254 9.02 -11.96 -9.63
C THR A 254 7.83 -12.52 -10.41
N ALA A 255 6.66 -12.63 -9.78
CA ALA A 255 5.45 -13.10 -10.44
C ALA A 255 5.02 -12.18 -11.60
N LEU A 256 5.07 -10.85 -11.41
CA LEU A 256 4.76 -9.88 -12.47
C LEU A 256 5.69 -10.03 -13.69
N ASP A 257 7.01 -10.06 -13.46
CA ASP A 257 8.02 -10.14 -14.51
C ASP A 257 7.89 -11.45 -15.31
N TYR A 258 7.75 -12.58 -14.60
CA TYR A 258 7.61 -13.88 -15.24
C TYR A 258 6.29 -14.03 -15.99
N LYS A 259 5.18 -13.56 -15.43
CA LYS A 259 3.87 -13.55 -16.10
C LYS A 259 3.92 -12.76 -17.41
N ALA A 260 4.47 -11.54 -17.38
CA ALA A 260 4.58 -10.70 -18.57
C ALA A 260 5.42 -11.36 -19.68
N ARG A 261 6.50 -12.08 -19.31
CA ARG A 261 7.30 -12.84 -20.27
C ARG A 261 6.52 -13.98 -20.90
N ALA A 262 5.78 -14.76 -20.11
CA ALA A 262 4.97 -15.87 -20.63
C ALA A 262 3.86 -15.37 -21.55
N GLU A 263 3.17 -14.29 -21.19
CA GLU A 263 2.13 -13.66 -22.02
C GLU A 263 2.70 -13.20 -23.38
N ALA A 264 3.87 -12.56 -23.38
CA ALA A 264 4.53 -12.12 -24.61
C ALA A 264 4.95 -13.29 -25.52
N ILE A 265 5.33 -14.44 -24.96
CA ILE A 265 5.64 -15.64 -25.74
C ILE A 265 4.36 -16.20 -26.37
N ILE A 266 3.27 -16.31 -25.59
CA ILE A 266 1.97 -16.79 -26.09
C ILE A 266 1.47 -15.90 -27.23
N GLU A 267 1.56 -14.57 -27.10
CA GLU A 267 1.17 -13.61 -28.14
C GLU A 267 1.96 -13.83 -29.44
N LYS A 268 3.30 -13.89 -29.35
CA LYS A 268 4.15 -14.16 -30.52
C LYS A 268 3.84 -15.49 -31.20
N VAL A 269 3.57 -16.53 -30.42
CA VAL A 269 3.21 -17.85 -30.97
C VAL A 269 1.86 -17.80 -31.70
N LYS A 270 0.91 -17.01 -31.23
CA LYS A 270 -0.38 -16.79 -31.92
C LYS A 270 -0.18 -16.05 -33.24
N ASP A 271 0.59 -14.97 -33.23
CA ASP A 271 0.84 -14.16 -34.43
C ASP A 271 1.48 -14.99 -35.56
N ILE A 272 2.43 -15.87 -35.22
CA ILE A 272 3.06 -16.78 -36.19
C ILE A 272 2.02 -17.74 -36.80
N LYS A 273 1.19 -18.36 -35.95
CA LYS A 273 0.15 -19.30 -36.41
C LYS A 273 -0.94 -18.65 -37.26
N GLU A 274 -1.18 -17.35 -37.09
CA GLU A 274 -2.14 -16.59 -37.90
C GLU A 274 -1.54 -16.10 -39.22
N HIS A 275 -0.23 -15.85 -39.29
CA HIS A 275 0.47 -15.54 -40.54
C HIS A 275 0.70 -16.77 -41.44
N ASP A 276 0.77 -17.97 -40.87
CA ASP A 276 0.98 -19.23 -41.61
C ASP A 276 -0.32 -19.89 -42.11
N ARG A 277 -1.50 -19.24 -41.95
CA ARG A 277 -2.83 -19.72 -42.39
C ARG A 277 -3.35 -18.95 -43.59
#